data_AF-A0A959DL73-F1
#
_entry.id   AF-A0A959DL73-F1
#
_cell.length_a   1.000
_cell.length_b   1.000
_cell.length_c   1.000
_cell.angle_alpha   90.00
_cell.angle_beta   90.00
_cell.angle_gamma   90.00
#
_symmetry.space_group_name_H-M   'P 1'
#
loop_
_entity.id
_entity.type
_entity.pdbx_description
1 polymer ?
#
loop_
_entity_poly.entity_id
_entity_poly.type
_entity_poly.pdbx_seq_one_letter_code
_entity_poly.pdbx_strand_id
1 'polypeptide(L)' 'QTLDQSGDDHPESIGDKIDWTSIGVNYYFKGHDFKLQAEYTLKSEDINPIDNDVLSVQLQLSF' A
#
# COMPACT_ATOMS: atom_id res chain seq x y z
N GLN A 1 38.55 -22.84 -26.00
CA GLN A 1 38.84 -21.43 -25.67
C GLN A 1 37.82 -20.60 -26.40
N THR A 2 37.01 -19.72 -25.83
CA THR A 2 36.42 -19.55 -24.50
C THR A 2 35.13 -18.77 -24.84
N LEU A 3 33.98 -19.22 -24.35
CA LEU A 3 32.73 -18.47 -24.45
C LEU A 3 32.87 -17.25 -23.55
N ASP A 4 32.78 -16.04 -24.10
CA ASP A 4 32.62 -14.82 -23.32
C ASP A 4 31.28 -14.18 -23.73
N GLN A 5 30.21 -14.75 -23.18
CA GLN A 5 29.00 -13.98 -22.96
C GLN A 5 29.24 -13.29 -21.63
N SER A 6 29.71 -12.05 -21.70
CA SER A 6 29.82 -11.17 -20.55
C SER A 6 28.40 -10.97 -20.01
N GLY A 7 28.08 -11.73 -18.97
CA GLY A 7 26.87 -11.54 -18.19
C GLY A 7 26.96 -10.18 -17.53
N ASP A 8 26.19 -9.22 -18.07
CA ASP A 8 25.70 -8.11 -17.28
C ASP A 8 24.73 -8.71 -16.24
N ASP A 9 25.31 -9.32 -15.20
CA ASP A 9 24.61 -9.56 -13.94
C ASP A 9 24.39 -8.18 -13.32
N HIS A 10 23.42 -7.44 -13.86
CA HIS A 10 22.73 -6.44 -13.06
C HIS A 10 22.18 -7.23 -11.87
N PRO A 11 22.62 -6.97 -10.63
CA PRO A 11 21.86 -7.45 -9.50
C PRO A 11 20.49 -6.81 -9.68
N GLU A 12 19.51 -7.60 -10.12
CA GLU A 12 18.11 -7.20 -10.04
C GLU A 12 17.98 -6.65 -8.63
N SER A 13 17.67 -5.36 -8.52
CA SER A 13 17.33 -4.76 -7.25
C SER A 13 16.33 -5.72 -6.64
N ILE A 14 16.73 -6.46 -5.61
CA ILE A 14 15.83 -7.27 -4.81
C ILE A 14 15.02 -6.20 -4.06
N GLY A 15 14.09 -5.58 -4.80
CA GLY A 15 13.22 -4.56 -4.29
C GLY A 15 12.39 -5.26 -3.25
N ASP A 16 12.42 -4.75 -2.04
CA ASP A 16 11.53 -5.19 -0.97
C ASP A 16 10.12 -5.28 -1.57
N LYS A 17 9.58 -6.49 -1.64
CA LYS A 17 8.21 -6.69 -2.10
C LYS A 17 7.31 -6.27 -0.95
N ILE A 18 6.53 -5.23 -1.22
CA ILE A 18 5.65 -4.58 -0.26
C ILE A 18 4.21 -4.75 -0.77
N ASP A 19 3.41 -5.52 -0.04
CA ASP A 19 2.00 -5.77 -0.34
C ASP A 19 1.10 -5.07 0.67
N TRP A 20 0.16 -4.24 0.18
CA TRP A 20 -0.78 -3.50 1.02
C TRP A 20 -2.21 -3.97 0.76
N THR A 21 -2.97 -4.17 1.84
CA THR A 21 -4.40 -4.51 1.77
C THR A 21 -5.19 -3.55 2.63
N SER A 22 -6.18 -2.87 2.04
CA SER A 22 -7.02 -1.92 2.76
C SER A 22 -8.47 -2.39 2.80
N ILE A 23 -9.11 -2.24 3.96
CA ILE A 23 -10.54 -2.40 4.15
C ILE A 23 -11.12 -1.13 4.73
N GLY A 24 -12.23 -0.66 4.19
CA GLY A 24 -12.83 0.59 4.63
C GLY A 24 -14.34 0.63 4.49
N VAL A 25 -14.94 1.52 5.28
CA VAL A 25 -16.37 1.81 5.26
C VAL A 25 -16.56 3.30 5.00
N ASN A 26 -17.49 3.60 4.10
CA ASN A 26 -17.96 4.96 3.84
C ASN A 26 -19.41 5.08 4.29
N TYR A 27 -19.69 6.10 5.09
CA TYR A 27 -21.05 6.45 5.48
C TYR A 27 -21.39 7.86 5.03
N TYR A 28 -22.50 7.99 4.31
CA TYR A 28 -22.99 9.24 3.76
C TYR A 28 -24.21 9.70 4.55
N PHE A 29 -24.15 10.91 5.09
CA PHE A 29 -25.27 11.56 5.79
C PHE A 29 -25.90 12.61 4.87
N LYS A 30 -27.20 12.85 5.05
CA LYS A 30 -27.97 13.93 4.42
C LYS A 30 -27.62 14.17 2.93
N GLY A 31 -28.15 13.34 2.04
CA GLY A 31 -28.07 13.64 0.60
C GLY A 31 -26.67 13.77 0.00
N HIS A 32 -25.63 13.23 0.67
CA HIS A 32 -24.21 13.30 0.31
C HIS A 32 -23.46 14.59 0.72
N ASP A 33 -24.08 15.50 1.48
CA ASP A 33 -23.44 16.72 1.98
C ASP A 33 -22.32 16.44 3.00
N PHE A 34 -22.36 15.25 3.62
CA PHE A 34 -21.42 14.84 4.65
C PHE A 34 -21.03 13.37 4.47
N LYS A 35 -19.73 13.08 4.48
CA LYS A 35 -19.18 11.73 4.38
C LYS A 35 -18.21 11.46 5.54
N LEU A 36 -18.42 10.36 6.24
CA LEU A 36 -17.48 9.78 7.18
C LEU A 36 -16.84 8.55 6.55
N GLN A 37 -15.51 8.50 6.52
CA GLN A 37 -14.73 7.37 6.03
C GLN A 37 -13.85 6.84 7.14
N ALA A 38 -13.85 5.52 7.32
CA ALA A 38 -12.89 4.81 8.16
C ALA A 38 -12.21 3.75 7.31
N GLU A 39 -10.89 3.68 7.36
CA GLU A 39 -10.07 2.78 6.55
C GLU A 39 -8.96 2.19 7.40
N TYR A 40 -8.80 0.87 7.32
CA TYR A 40 -7.71 0.14 7.93
C TYR A 40 -6.84 -0.48 6.83
N THR A 41 -5.54 -0.22 6.88
CA THR A 41 -4.57 -0.73 5.90
C THR A 41 -3.55 -1.61 6.59
N LEU A 42 -3.49 -2.87 6.15
CA LEU A 42 -2.48 -3.86 6.49
C LEU A 42 -1.29 -3.69 5.54
N LYS A 43 -0.07 -3.64 6.07
CA LYS A 43 1.15 -3.59 5.27
C LYS A 43 2.01 -4.81 5.56
N SER A 44 2.38 -5.55 4.52
CA SER A 44 3.30 -6.69 4.61
C SER A 44 4.53 -6.45 3.75
N GLU A 45 5.70 -6.69 4.31
CA GLU A 45 7.01 -6.55 3.65
C GLU A 45 7.73 -7.91 3.73
N ASP A 46 8.21 -8.43 2.59
CA ASP A 46 8.71 -9.81 2.50
C ASP A 46 10.11 -10.02 3.11
N ILE A 47 10.98 -9.01 3.11
CA ILE A 47 12.41 -9.15 3.49
C ILE A 47 12.67 -8.68 4.92
N ASN A 48 12.04 -7.58 5.32
CA ASN A 48 12.09 -7.06 6.69
C ASN A 48 10.67 -6.67 7.09
N PRO A 49 9.88 -7.59 7.68
CA PRO A 49 8.51 -7.27 8.05
C PRO A 49 8.49 -6.19 9.13
N ILE A 50 8.06 -4.99 8.75
CA ILE A 50 7.76 -3.89 9.67
C ILE A 50 6.25 -3.86 9.90
N ASP A 51 5.85 -3.99 11.16
CA ASP A 51 4.45 -3.78 11.55
C ASP A 51 4.15 -2.27 11.52
N ASN A 52 3.43 -1.85 10.47
CA ASN A 52 3.10 -0.45 10.21
C ASN A 52 1.67 -0.31 9.65
N ASP A 53 0.76 -1.06 10.28
CA ASP A 53 -0.66 -0.96 10.01
C ASP A 53 -1.19 0.44 10.32
N VAL A 54 -2.15 0.91 9.52
CA VAL A 54 -2.68 2.27 9.62
C VAL A 54 -4.19 2.25 9.72
N LEU A 55 -4.73 2.89 10.77
CA LEU A 55 -6.13 3.29 10.85
C LEU A 55 -6.27 4.77 10.47
N SER A 56 -7.06 5.05 9.44
CA SER A 56 -7.39 6.41 8.99
C SER A 56 -8.88 6.68 9.19
N VAL A 57 -9.20 7.84 9.76
CA VAL A 57 -10.57 8.33 9.90
C VAL A 57 -10.63 9.71 9.24
N GLN A 58 -11.54 9.88 8.29
CA GLN A 58 -11.72 11.11 7.55
C GLN A 58 -13.16 11.59 7.61
N LEU A 59 -13.29 12.91 7.73
CA LEU A 59 -14.54 13.62 7.62
C LEU A 59 -14.49 14.59 6.45
N GLN A 60 -15.47 14.49 5.55
CA GLN A 60 -15.62 15.38 4.40
C GLN A 60 -16.98 16.10 4.47
N LEU A 61 -16.93 17.43 4.32
CA LEU A 61 -18.07 18.33 4.23
C LEU A 61 -18.12 18.90 2.82
N SER A 62 -19.27 18.79 2.14
CA SER A 62 -19.51 19.41 0.83
C SER A 62 -20.61 20.47 1.01
N PHE A 63 -20.34 21.71 0.61
CA PHE A 63 -21.22 22.87 0.75
C PHE A 63 -21.22 23.71 -0.53
#